data_AF-A0A1B7ILW9-F1
#
_entry.id   AF-A0A1B7ILW9-F1
#
_cell.length_a   1.000
_cell.length_b   1.000
_cell.length_c   1.000
_cell.angle_alpha   90.00
_cell.angle_beta   90.00
_cell.angle_gamma   90.00
#
_symmetry.space_group_name_H-M   'P 1'
#
loop_
_entity.id
_entity.type
_entity.pdbx_description
1 polymer ?
#
loop_
_entity_poly.entity_id
_entity_poly.type
_entity_poly.pdbx_seq_one_letter_code
_entity_poly.pdbx_strand_id
1 'polypeptide(L)'
;MKTAPADKPLPVVEKPFWLRFEFQVRRFGFVLLLLIVGAALAGLFSKGYLSDSRLTNADGTLSLHYEKFNRLLSDADMKIIAVSSGGKRDRIILGSEFMESFRIDNLQPQPDKMYSRNGKLIIEYENPQAGVPQTMWLSLTPMKAGFIKSTVAVNDGQETTFRQLIYP
;
A
#
# COMPACT_ATOMS: atom_id res chain seq x y z
N MET A 1 34.01 58.83 48.16
CA MET A 1 32.87 57.90 48.35
C MET A 1 32.12 57.80 47.03
N LYS A 2 32.11 56.63 46.37
CA LYS A 2 31.39 56.39 45.11
C LYS A 2 30.38 55.28 45.40
N THR A 3 29.09 55.63 45.45
CA THR A 3 28.00 54.68 45.71
C THR A 3 27.74 53.83 44.47
N ALA A 4 27.65 52.51 44.65
CA ALA A 4 27.27 51.57 43.60
C ALA A 4 25.78 51.75 43.23
N PRO A 5 25.39 51.62 41.95
CA PRO A 5 23.99 51.69 41.58
C PRO A 5 23.27 50.41 42.00
N ALA A 6 22.05 50.58 42.52
CA ALA A 6 21.19 49.49 42.97
C ALA A 6 20.79 48.55 41.83
N ASP A 7 20.95 47.25 42.07
CA ASP A 7 20.46 46.17 41.20
C ASP A 7 18.93 46.28 41.05
N LYS A 8 18.47 46.60 39.83
CA LYS A 8 17.05 46.48 39.48
C LYS A 8 16.77 45.03 39.10
N PRO A 9 15.85 44.33 39.78
CA PRO A 9 15.46 43.00 39.36
C PRO A 9 14.73 43.09 38.01
N LEU A 10 15.17 42.27 37.05
CA LEU A 10 14.58 42.18 35.72
C LEU A 10 13.10 41.74 35.84
N PRO A 11 12.15 42.37 35.12
CA PRO A 11 10.71 42.23 35.39
C PRO A 11 10.08 40.93 34.86
N VAL A 12 10.87 40.00 34.32
CA VAL A 12 10.35 38.76 33.73
C VAL A 12 11.04 37.57 34.37
N VAL A 13 10.30 36.83 35.19
CA VAL A 13 10.73 35.52 35.69
C VAL A 13 10.55 34.53 34.55
N GLU A 14 11.55 34.43 33.69
CA GLU A 14 11.59 33.42 32.63
C GLU A 14 11.67 32.04 33.26
N LYS A 15 10.66 31.21 33.02
CA LYS A 15 10.65 29.82 33.49
C LYS A 15 11.61 29.03 32.60
N PRO A 16 12.77 28.55 33.11
CA PRO A 16 13.82 27.92 32.29
C PRO A 16 13.37 26.62 31.61
N PHE A 17 12.30 26.01 32.11
CA PHE A 17 11.65 24.83 31.51
C PHE A 17 11.04 25.13 30.14
N TRP A 18 10.36 26.27 29.97
CA TRP A 18 9.68 26.62 28.72
C TRP A 18 10.66 26.93 27.59
N LEU A 19 11.78 27.60 27.90
CA LEU A 19 12.84 27.87 26.94
C LEU A 19 13.49 26.57 26.43
N ARG A 20 13.80 25.62 27.33
CA ARG A 20 14.40 24.33 26.93
C ARG A 20 13.45 23.48 26.10
N PHE A 21 12.16 23.48 26.43
CA PHE A 21 11.14 22.78 25.66
C PHE A 21 11.02 23.34 24.24
N GLU A 22 11.01 24.67 24.08
CA GLU A 22 10.96 25.31 22.77
C GLU A 22 12.18 24.95 21.89
N PHE A 23 13.39 25.00 22.46
CA PHE A 23 14.61 24.59 21.75
C PHE A 23 14.59 23.12 21.34
N GLN A 24 14.08 22.25 22.22
CA GLN A 24 14.03 20.81 21.98
C GLN A 24 12.97 20.48 20.91
N VAL A 25 11.77 21.07 21.00
CA VAL A 25 10.70 20.93 19.99
C VAL A 25 11.15 21.47 18.64
N ARG A 26 11.85 22.61 18.58
CA ARG A 26 12.36 23.16 17.32
C ARG A 26 13.38 22.22 16.65
N ARG A 27 14.26 21.61 17.43
CA ARG A 27 15.27 20.66 16.91
C ARG A 27 14.65 19.33 16.48
N PHE A 28 13.75 18.77 17.29
CA PHE A 28 13.04 17.53 16.93
C PHE A 28 12.10 17.75 15.74
N GLY A 29 11.37 18.87 15.71
CA GLY A 29 10.51 19.23 14.59
C GLY A 29 11.28 19.41 13.29
N PHE A 30 12.45 20.04 13.32
CA PHE A 30 13.31 20.17 12.13
C PHE A 30 13.84 18.82 11.63
N VAL A 31 14.31 17.96 12.54
CA VAL A 31 14.76 16.60 12.17
C VAL A 31 13.59 15.77 11.61
N LEU A 32 12.42 15.82 12.25
CA LEU A 32 11.22 15.13 11.77
C LEU A 32 10.79 15.63 10.38
N LEU A 33 10.82 16.95 10.16
CA LEU A 33 10.51 17.54 8.86
C LEU A 33 11.50 17.10 7.78
N LEU A 34 12.81 17.08 8.09
CA LEU A 34 13.82 16.55 7.18
C LEU A 34 13.60 15.06 6.88
N LEU A 35 13.19 14.25 7.86
CA LEU A 35 12.86 12.84 7.65
C LEU A 35 11.65 12.67 6.73
N ILE A 36 10.58 13.46 6.93
CA ILE A 36 9.38 13.43 6.08
C ILE A 36 9.73 13.85 4.64
N VAL A 37 10.50 14.93 4.48
CA VAL A 37 10.95 15.39 3.15
C VAL A 37 11.83 14.34 2.49
N GLY A 38 12.78 13.75 3.23
CA GLY A 38 13.62 12.66 2.73
C GLY A 38 12.81 11.44 2.30
N ALA A 39 11.80 11.06 3.09
CA ALA A 39 10.87 9.98 2.75
C ALA A 39 10.02 10.31 1.51
N ALA A 40 9.57 11.55 1.37
CA ALA A 40 8.84 12.01 0.19
C ALA A 40 9.71 11.96 -1.07
N LEU A 41 10.96 12.43 -0.98
CA LEU A 41 11.93 12.35 -2.08
C LEU A 41 12.30 10.90 -2.42
N ALA A 42 12.35 10.00 -1.43
CA ALA A 42 12.54 8.57 -1.65
C ALA A 42 11.29 7.86 -2.22
N GLY A 43 10.18 8.57 -2.39
CA GLY A 43 8.94 8.03 -2.96
C GLY A 43 8.10 7.23 -1.97
N LEU A 44 8.26 7.41 -0.64
CA LEU A 44 7.42 6.71 0.36
C LEU A 44 5.93 7.10 0.27
N PHE A 45 5.64 8.28 -0.27
CA PHE A 45 4.28 8.83 -0.42
C PHE A 45 3.79 8.89 -1.88
N SER A 46 4.52 8.28 -2.82
CA SER A 46 4.17 8.29 -4.25
C SER A 46 4.29 6.88 -4.84
N LYS A 47 3.92 6.72 -6.12
CA LYS A 47 4.15 5.52 -6.95
C LYS A 47 5.66 5.34 -7.21
N GLY A 48 6.40 5.02 -6.15
CA GLY A 48 7.87 5.00 -6.13
C GLY A 48 8.42 3.62 -5.78
N TYR A 49 9.73 3.45 -5.94
CA TYR A 49 10.43 2.17 -5.78
C TYR A 49 10.20 1.45 -4.43
N LEU A 50 9.78 2.19 -3.38
CA LEU A 50 9.49 1.64 -2.06
C LEU A 50 8.07 1.08 -1.92
N SER A 51 7.11 1.50 -2.75
CA SER A 51 5.74 0.99 -2.72
C SER A 51 5.60 -0.30 -3.52
N ASP A 52 6.43 -0.51 -4.54
CA ASP A 52 6.42 -1.71 -5.37
C ASP A 52 6.69 -2.97 -4.55
N SER A 53 5.81 -3.95 -4.69
CA SER A 53 5.95 -5.23 -4.01
C SER A 53 5.63 -6.37 -4.94
N ARG A 54 6.50 -7.38 -4.92
CA ARG A 54 6.30 -8.65 -5.60
C ARG A 54 6.10 -9.77 -4.59
N LEU A 55 5.08 -10.57 -4.81
CA LEU A 55 4.79 -11.76 -4.01
C LEU A 55 4.62 -12.95 -4.94
N THR A 56 5.29 -14.06 -4.67
CA THR A 56 5.15 -15.30 -5.43
C THR A 56 4.70 -16.41 -4.47
N ASN A 57 3.74 -17.23 -4.90
CA ASN A 57 3.29 -18.39 -4.12
C ASN A 57 4.40 -19.46 -4.03
N ALA A 58 4.33 -20.34 -3.02
CA ALA A 58 5.28 -21.42 -2.79
C ALA A 58 5.45 -22.33 -4.02
N ASP A 59 4.36 -22.60 -4.73
CA ASP A 59 4.36 -23.47 -5.91
C ASP A 59 4.83 -22.76 -7.20
N GLY A 60 5.14 -21.46 -7.14
CA GLY A 60 5.58 -20.67 -8.31
C GLY A 60 4.49 -20.42 -9.36
N THR A 61 3.28 -20.92 -9.14
CA THR A 61 2.14 -20.82 -10.08
C THR A 61 1.48 -19.44 -10.11
N LEU A 62 1.73 -18.60 -9.11
CA LEU A 62 1.14 -17.28 -8.99
C LEU A 62 2.19 -16.27 -8.53
N SER A 63 2.32 -15.17 -9.26
CA SER A 63 3.10 -13.99 -8.90
C SER A 63 2.22 -12.74 -8.96
N LEU A 64 2.25 -11.94 -7.91
CA LEU A 64 1.56 -10.65 -7.83
C LEU A 64 2.57 -9.52 -7.78
N HIS A 65 2.27 -8.45 -8.50
CA HIS A 65 2.95 -7.17 -8.43
C HIS A 65 1.90 -6.14 -8.05
N TYR A 66 2.10 -5.49 -6.92
CA TYR A 66 1.14 -4.55 -6.34
C TYR A 66 1.85 -3.48 -5.52
N GLU A 67 1.19 -2.37 -5.29
CA GLU A 67 1.67 -1.31 -4.41
C GLU A 67 1.25 -1.58 -2.97
N LYS A 68 2.20 -1.60 -2.01
CA LYS A 68 1.92 -1.75 -0.57
C LYS A 68 1.17 -0.56 0.00
N PHE A 69 1.35 0.62 -0.58
CA PHE A 69 0.80 1.87 -0.09
C PHE A 69 -0.09 2.48 -1.16
N ASN A 70 -1.35 2.73 -0.85
CA ASN A 70 -2.31 3.34 -1.75
C ASN A 70 -3.01 4.50 -1.05
N ARG A 71 -3.79 5.29 -1.79
CA ARG A 71 -4.64 6.33 -1.23
C ARG A 71 -6.11 6.04 -1.51
N LEU A 72 -6.97 6.42 -0.58
CA LEU A 72 -8.40 6.33 -0.73
C LEU A 72 -8.83 7.12 -1.98
N LEU A 73 -9.72 6.54 -2.79
CA LEU A 73 -10.26 7.16 -4.00
C LEU A 73 -9.21 7.57 -5.06
N SER A 74 -8.03 6.94 -5.06
CA SER A 74 -7.01 7.15 -6.10
C SER A 74 -6.82 5.94 -6.99
N ASP A 75 -6.23 6.14 -8.17
CA ASP A 75 -5.90 5.04 -9.08
C ASP A 75 -4.78 4.16 -8.52
N ALA A 76 -5.03 2.86 -8.48
CA ALA A 76 -4.10 1.81 -8.10
C ALA A 76 -4.01 0.76 -9.21
N ASP A 77 -2.81 0.27 -9.49
CA ASP A 77 -2.60 -0.78 -10.49
C ASP A 77 -2.11 -2.06 -9.82
N MET A 78 -2.57 -3.20 -10.33
CA MET A 78 -2.16 -4.52 -9.90
C MET A 78 -1.89 -5.41 -11.11
N LYS A 79 -0.77 -6.12 -11.08
CA LYS A 79 -0.42 -7.10 -12.10
C LYS A 79 -0.39 -8.49 -11.48
N ILE A 80 -1.17 -9.39 -12.05
CA ILE A 80 -1.25 -10.80 -11.65
C ILE A 80 -0.65 -11.62 -12.76
N ILE A 81 0.32 -12.47 -12.43
CA ILE A 81 0.95 -13.41 -13.36
C ILE A 81 0.64 -14.80 -12.84
N ALA A 82 -0.18 -15.55 -13.57
CA ALA A 82 -0.52 -16.93 -13.26
C ALA A 82 0.14 -17.86 -14.27
N VAL A 83 0.70 -18.97 -13.82
CA VAL A 83 1.23 -20.03 -14.67
C VAL A 83 0.25 -21.18 -14.64
N SER A 84 -0.33 -21.49 -15.81
CA SER A 84 -1.27 -22.59 -15.95
C SER A 84 -0.58 -23.93 -15.77
N SER A 85 -1.22 -24.86 -15.05
CA SER A 85 -0.86 -26.27 -15.08
C SER A 85 -1.30 -26.98 -16.38
N GLY A 86 -2.00 -26.28 -17.28
CA GLY A 86 -2.70 -26.88 -18.40
C GLY A 86 -4.05 -27.44 -17.97
N GLY A 87 -5.09 -27.18 -18.77
CA GLY A 87 -6.46 -27.56 -18.46
C GLY A 87 -7.47 -26.95 -19.43
N LYS A 88 -8.76 -27.17 -19.19
CA LYS A 88 -9.83 -26.56 -20.00
C LYS A 88 -10.02 -25.08 -19.69
N ARG A 89 -9.84 -24.69 -18.42
CA ARG A 89 -10.04 -23.33 -17.91
C ARG A 89 -9.08 -23.07 -16.77
N ASP A 90 -8.58 -21.84 -16.71
CA ASP A 90 -7.92 -21.30 -15.52
C ASP A 90 -8.82 -20.29 -14.83
N ARG A 91 -8.88 -20.39 -13.51
CA ARG A 91 -9.67 -19.51 -12.64
C ARG A 91 -8.74 -18.72 -11.76
N ILE A 92 -8.90 -17.41 -11.74
CA ILE A 92 -8.26 -16.52 -10.76
C ILE A 92 -9.34 -16.03 -9.81
N ILE A 93 -9.12 -16.28 -8.53
CA ILE A 93 -10.09 -16.02 -7.48
C ILE A 93 -9.55 -14.89 -6.61
N LEU A 94 -10.25 -13.76 -6.56
CA LEU A 94 -9.95 -12.67 -5.62
C LEU A 94 -10.87 -12.81 -4.39
N GLY A 95 -10.27 -12.71 -3.21
CA GLY A 95 -10.96 -12.87 -1.93
C GLY A 95 -12.03 -11.79 -1.67
N SER A 96 -12.88 -12.05 -0.67
CA SER A 96 -13.96 -11.13 -0.30
C SER A 96 -13.46 -9.79 0.23
N GLU A 97 -12.41 -9.79 1.05
CA GLU A 97 -11.81 -8.56 1.59
C GLU A 97 -11.33 -7.63 0.48
N PHE A 98 -10.84 -8.20 -0.63
CA PHE A 98 -10.47 -7.44 -1.82
C PHE A 98 -11.70 -6.80 -2.46
N MET A 99 -12.78 -7.58 -2.64
CA MET A 99 -14.05 -7.10 -3.21
C MET A 99 -14.75 -6.03 -2.39
N GLU A 100 -14.56 -6.02 -1.08
CA GLU A 100 -15.11 -4.99 -0.22
C GLU A 100 -14.27 -3.71 -0.16
N SER A 101 -12.96 -3.82 -0.43
CA SER A 101 -12.01 -2.72 -0.23
C SER A 101 -11.59 -2.04 -1.53
N PHE A 102 -11.78 -2.70 -2.68
CA PHE A 102 -11.39 -2.19 -3.99
C PHE A 102 -12.54 -2.28 -4.98
N ARG A 103 -12.72 -1.21 -5.75
CA ARG A 103 -13.49 -1.25 -6.99
C ARG A 103 -12.57 -1.60 -8.14
N ILE A 104 -12.97 -2.53 -9.00
CA ILE A 104 -12.24 -2.82 -10.24
C ILE A 104 -12.77 -1.87 -11.32
N ASP A 105 -11.89 -1.03 -11.86
CA ASP A 105 -12.23 -0.07 -12.90
C ASP A 105 -11.94 -0.65 -14.30
N ASN A 106 -10.85 -1.40 -14.45
CA ASN A 106 -10.49 -2.08 -15.70
C ASN A 106 -9.75 -3.39 -15.42
N LEU A 107 -9.89 -4.37 -16.33
CA LEU A 107 -9.21 -5.66 -16.26
C LEU A 107 -8.82 -6.11 -17.67
N GLN A 108 -7.53 -6.40 -17.87
CA GLN A 108 -6.95 -6.76 -19.17
C GLN A 108 -5.97 -7.94 -19.02
N PRO A 109 -5.97 -8.95 -19.91
CA PRO A 109 -6.88 -9.13 -21.04
C PRO A 109 -8.31 -9.44 -20.57
N GLN A 110 -9.30 -9.20 -21.44
CA GLN A 110 -10.69 -9.51 -21.12
C GLN A 110 -10.89 -11.01 -20.85
N PRO A 111 -11.57 -11.38 -19.75
CA PRO A 111 -11.81 -12.78 -19.41
C PRO A 111 -13.02 -13.32 -20.17
N ASP A 112 -13.05 -14.63 -20.37
CA ASP A 112 -14.19 -15.32 -20.98
C ASP A 112 -15.41 -15.32 -20.06
N LYS A 113 -15.17 -15.43 -18.74
CA LYS A 113 -16.21 -15.32 -17.71
C LYS A 113 -15.70 -14.55 -16.50
N MET A 114 -16.56 -13.72 -15.95
CA MET A 114 -16.30 -13.03 -14.70
C MET A 114 -17.58 -12.97 -13.88
N TYR A 115 -17.56 -13.49 -12.66
CA TYR A 115 -18.74 -13.54 -11.79
C TYR A 115 -18.34 -13.57 -10.32
N SER A 116 -19.26 -13.15 -9.45
CA SER A 116 -19.09 -13.25 -8.01
C SER A 116 -19.69 -14.55 -7.48
N ARG A 117 -19.02 -15.19 -6.52
CA ARG A 117 -19.55 -16.33 -5.75
C ARG A 117 -19.01 -16.28 -4.33
N ASN A 118 -19.90 -16.38 -3.34
CA ASN A 118 -19.55 -16.34 -1.91
C ASN A 118 -18.71 -15.10 -1.53
N GLY A 119 -19.02 -13.94 -2.10
CA GLY A 119 -18.28 -12.69 -1.88
C GLY A 119 -16.91 -12.61 -2.57
N LYS A 120 -16.44 -13.69 -3.20
CA LYS A 120 -15.21 -13.71 -3.99
C LYS A 120 -15.51 -13.35 -5.44
N LEU A 121 -14.53 -12.78 -6.14
CA LEU A 121 -14.58 -12.62 -7.59
C LEU A 121 -13.87 -13.79 -8.26
N ILE A 122 -14.50 -14.36 -9.28
CA ILE A 122 -13.96 -15.45 -10.08
C ILE A 122 -13.82 -14.93 -11.51
N ILE A 123 -12.60 -15.00 -12.02
CA ILE A 123 -12.22 -14.62 -13.36
C ILE A 123 -11.76 -15.89 -14.07
N GLU A 124 -12.38 -16.25 -15.19
CA GLU A 124 -12.07 -17.47 -15.94
C GLU A 124 -11.52 -17.13 -17.32
N TYR A 125 -10.46 -17.85 -17.70
CA TYR A 125 -9.91 -17.88 -19.05
C TYR A 125 -9.95 -19.30 -19.60
N GLU A 126 -10.38 -19.45 -20.85
CA GLU A 126 -10.42 -20.73 -21.57
C GLU A 126 -9.12 -20.99 -22.32
N ASN A 127 -8.82 -22.28 -22.53
CA ASN A 127 -7.66 -22.74 -23.29
C ASN A 127 -6.30 -22.15 -22.85
N PRO A 128 -5.99 -22.12 -21.54
CA PRO A 128 -4.69 -21.65 -21.10
C PRO A 128 -3.57 -22.57 -21.62
N GLN A 129 -2.48 -21.98 -22.09
CA GLN A 129 -1.32 -22.75 -22.52
C GLN A 129 -0.53 -23.23 -21.29
N ALA A 130 -0.35 -24.55 -21.18
CA ALA A 130 0.37 -25.17 -20.07
C ALA A 130 1.80 -24.64 -19.98
N GLY A 131 2.23 -24.24 -18.77
CA GLY A 131 3.57 -23.73 -18.50
C GLY A 131 3.85 -22.32 -19.04
N VAL A 132 2.89 -21.67 -19.71
CA VAL A 132 3.05 -20.30 -20.19
C VAL A 132 2.49 -19.32 -19.15
N PRO A 133 3.28 -18.33 -18.70
CA PRO A 133 2.78 -17.31 -17.78
C PRO A 133 1.75 -16.41 -18.46
N GLN A 134 0.53 -16.40 -17.94
CA GLN A 134 -0.52 -15.45 -18.32
C GLN A 134 -0.46 -14.23 -17.41
N THR A 135 -0.37 -13.05 -18.03
CA THR A 135 -0.34 -11.76 -17.31
C THR A 135 -1.69 -11.09 -17.39
N MET A 136 -2.18 -10.62 -16.26
CA MET A 136 -3.35 -9.75 -16.14
C MET A 136 -2.98 -8.45 -15.45
N TRP A 137 -3.61 -7.38 -15.92
CA TRP A 137 -3.52 -6.03 -15.39
C TRP A 137 -4.89 -5.62 -14.89
N LEU A 138 -4.95 -5.16 -13.66
CA LEU A 138 -6.13 -4.62 -13.04
C LEU A 138 -5.86 -3.17 -12.66
N SER A 139 -6.74 -2.28 -13.10
CA SER A 139 -6.82 -0.91 -12.57
C SER A 139 -7.95 -0.86 -11.56
N LEU A 140 -7.64 -0.33 -10.39
CA LEU A 140 -8.42 -0.43 -9.18
C LEU A 140 -8.56 0.95 -8.53
N THR A 141 -9.68 1.19 -7.87
CA THR A 141 -9.84 2.32 -6.95
C THR A 141 -10.05 1.77 -5.52
N PRO A 142 -9.18 2.09 -4.54
CA PRO A 142 -9.40 1.73 -3.15
C PRO A 142 -10.57 2.52 -2.54
N MET A 143 -11.49 1.81 -1.89
CA MET A 143 -12.76 2.33 -1.35
C MET A 143 -12.81 2.39 0.18
N LYS A 144 -11.86 1.75 0.87
CA LYS A 144 -11.75 1.76 2.34
C LYS A 144 -10.33 2.16 2.76
N ALA A 145 -10.21 2.99 3.80
CA ALA A 145 -8.91 3.33 4.38
C ALA A 145 -8.47 2.29 5.43
N GLY A 146 -7.15 2.18 5.65
CA GLY A 146 -6.56 1.30 6.67
C GLY A 146 -5.74 0.14 6.10
N PHE A 147 -5.48 -0.85 6.95
CA PHE A 147 -4.73 -2.05 6.57
C PHE A 147 -5.68 -3.10 5.97
N ILE A 148 -5.55 -3.33 4.67
CA ILE A 148 -6.34 -4.32 3.94
C ILE A 148 -5.53 -5.60 3.76
N LYS A 149 -6.15 -6.75 4.05
CA LYS A 149 -5.56 -8.08 3.90
C LYS A 149 -6.33 -8.86 2.83
N SER A 150 -5.85 -8.75 1.59
CA SER A 150 -6.47 -9.39 0.43
C SER A 150 -5.91 -10.78 0.19
N THR A 151 -6.71 -11.64 -0.43
CA THR A 151 -6.27 -12.97 -0.88
C THR A 151 -6.52 -13.15 -2.37
N VAL A 152 -5.68 -13.98 -2.98
CA VAL A 152 -5.79 -14.37 -4.37
C VAL A 152 -5.39 -15.83 -4.51
N ALA A 153 -6.12 -16.58 -5.33
CA ALA A 153 -5.79 -17.96 -5.66
C ALA A 153 -5.89 -18.21 -7.15
N VAL A 154 -5.17 -19.24 -7.61
CA VAL A 154 -5.30 -19.79 -8.95
C VAL A 154 -5.90 -21.18 -8.83
N ASN A 155 -6.97 -21.44 -9.59
CA ASN A 155 -7.71 -22.69 -9.59
C ASN A 155 -8.10 -23.11 -8.16
N ASP A 156 -7.88 -24.37 -7.80
CA ASP A 156 -8.12 -24.91 -6.44
C ASP A 156 -6.81 -24.94 -5.61
N GLY A 157 -5.85 -24.08 -5.96
CA GLY A 157 -4.56 -23.95 -5.29
C GLY A 157 -4.63 -23.17 -3.97
N GLN A 158 -3.47 -23.06 -3.31
CA GLN A 158 -3.36 -22.33 -2.04
C GLN A 158 -3.63 -20.82 -2.21
N GLU A 159 -4.44 -20.25 -1.32
CA GLU A 159 -4.65 -18.81 -1.26
C GLU A 159 -3.36 -18.08 -0.86
N THR A 160 -2.92 -17.16 -1.72
CA THR A 160 -1.81 -16.26 -1.45
C THR A 160 -2.36 -14.97 -0.84
N THR A 161 -1.91 -14.66 0.38
CA THR A 161 -2.33 -13.45 1.09
C THR A 161 -1.34 -12.31 0.91
N PHE A 162 -1.84 -11.11 0.62
CA PHE A 162 -1.04 -9.89 0.56
C PHE A 162 -1.70 -8.77 1.37
N ARG A 163 -0.90 -7.75 1.72
CA ARG A 163 -1.34 -6.65 2.59
C ARG A 163 -1.03 -5.31 1.94
N GLN A 164 -2.00 -4.40 2.04
CA GLN A 164 -1.88 -3.03 1.56
C GLN A 164 -2.33 -2.07 2.67
N LEU A 165 -1.66 -0.93 2.78
CA LEU A 165 -2.06 0.19 3.62
C LEU A 165 -2.63 1.28 2.73
N ILE A 166 -3.88 1.64 2.99
CA ILE A 166 -4.59 2.70 2.27
C ILE A 166 -4.69 3.92 3.18
N TYR A 167 -4.08 5.03 2.77
CA TYR A 167 -4.19 6.31 3.44
C TYR A 167 -5.54 6.98 3.10
N PRO A 168 -6.16 7.71 4.03
CA PRO A 168 -7.37 8.49 3.75
C PRO A 168 -7.13 9.64 2.77
#